data_AF-A0A8H4UXQ4-F1
#
_entry.id   AF-A0A8H4UXQ4-F1
#
_cell.length_a   1.000
_cell.length_b   1.000
_cell.length_c   1.000
_cell.angle_alpha   90.00
_cell.angle_beta   90.00
_cell.angle_gamma   90.00
#
_symmetry.space_group_name_H-M   'P 1'
#
loop_
_entity.id
_entity.type
_entity.pdbx_description
1 polymer ?
#
loop_
_entity_poly.entity_id
_entity_poly.type
_entity_poly.pdbx_seq_one_letter_code
_entity_poly.pdbx_strand_id
1 'polypeptide(L)'
;MDYQNRAGSKFGGGGVASQSATNADRRERLRKLALETIDLAKDPYFFKNHLGSFECRLCLTVHQNDGSYLAHTQGRKHQTNLARRAAREQKEGRQGQVDPATGLPIGVTGAGFAQRRNVVKIGRPGYKITKIRDPVSRQQGLLFQLQYPDATP
;
A
#
# COMPACT_ATOMS: atom_id res chain seq x y z
N MET A 1 -0.78 57.49 39.32
CA MET A 1 -1.27 56.60 38.25
C MET A 1 -1.31 55.19 38.80
N ASP A 2 -2.43 54.48 38.65
CA ASP A 2 -2.59 53.09 39.10
C ASP A 2 -2.01 52.11 38.06
N TYR A 3 -1.08 51.25 38.48
CA TYR A 3 -0.32 50.34 37.62
C TYR A 3 -0.80 48.89 37.70
N GLN A 4 -1.83 48.58 38.50
CA GLN A 4 -2.20 47.20 38.82
C GLN A 4 -2.91 46.42 37.70
N ASN A 5 -3.49 47.10 36.70
CA ASN A 5 -4.31 46.45 35.65
C ASN A 5 -3.79 46.66 34.22
N ARG A 6 -2.48 46.86 34.03
CA ARG A 6 -1.91 46.95 32.67
C ARG A 6 -1.61 45.56 32.13
N ALA A 7 -2.58 44.98 31.42
CA ALA A 7 -2.38 43.78 30.60
C ALA A 7 -1.42 44.09 29.44
N GLY A 8 -0.12 44.11 29.73
CA GLY A 8 0.93 44.38 28.76
C GLY A 8 2.18 43.59 29.12
N SER A 9 2.73 42.88 28.13
CA SER A 9 3.98 42.13 28.25
C SER A 9 5.09 43.02 28.82
N LYS A 10 5.89 42.47 29.75
CA LYS A 10 7.07 43.16 30.31
C LYS A 10 8.00 43.68 29.20
N PHE A 11 8.68 44.78 29.46
CA PHE A 11 9.67 45.36 28.53
C PHE A 11 10.76 44.31 28.24
N GLY A 12 11.01 44.03 26.95
CA GLY A 12 11.90 42.94 26.50
C GLY A 12 11.27 41.54 26.46
N GLY A 13 10.00 41.38 26.88
CA GLY A 13 9.32 40.09 27.01
C GLY A 13 8.68 39.56 25.73
N GLY A 14 8.68 40.30 24.62
CA GLY A 14 7.92 39.97 23.42
C GLY A 14 6.41 39.99 23.71
N GLY A 15 5.63 40.77 22.94
CA GLY A 15 4.17 40.78 23.12
C GLY A 15 3.57 39.37 23.08
N VAL A 16 2.42 39.18 23.74
CA VAL A 16 1.66 37.92 23.66
C VAL A 16 1.33 37.66 22.18
N ALA A 17 1.78 36.53 21.65
CA ALA A 17 1.55 36.17 20.25
C ALA A 17 0.04 36.19 19.95
N SER A 18 -0.34 36.79 18.83
CA SER A 18 -1.74 36.81 18.40
C SER A 18 -2.29 35.39 18.22
N GLN A 19 -3.61 35.23 18.37
CA GLN A 19 -4.25 33.93 18.16
C GLN A 19 -3.97 33.34 16.76
N SER A 20 -3.82 34.21 15.74
CA SER A 20 -3.46 33.78 14.39
C SER A 20 -2.03 33.22 14.32
N ALA A 21 -1.07 33.86 14.98
CA ALA A 21 0.32 33.40 15.02
C ALA A 21 0.47 32.05 15.74
N THR A 22 -0.18 31.91 16.90
CA THR A 22 -0.17 30.64 17.67
C THR A 22 -0.84 29.49 16.92
N ASN A 23 -1.92 29.76 16.19
CA ASN A 23 -2.59 28.75 15.34
C ASN A 23 -1.77 28.36 14.10
N ALA A 24 -0.98 29.29 13.54
CA ALA A 24 -0.07 28.98 12.44
C ALA A 24 1.07 28.06 12.91
N ASP A 25 1.73 28.41 14.01
CA ASP A 25 2.79 27.60 14.62
C ASP A 25 2.30 26.19 14.99
N ARG A 26 1.11 26.08 15.60
CA ARG A 26 0.49 24.79 15.92
C ARG A 26 0.29 23.92 14.67
N ARG A 27 -0.19 24.50 13.56
CA ARG A 27 -0.40 23.77 12.29
C ARG A 27 0.93 23.30 11.70
N GLU A 28 1.96 24.13 11.72
CA GLU A 28 3.29 23.75 11.22
C GLU A 28 3.92 22.64 12.07
N ARG A 29 3.78 22.73 13.40
CA ARG A 29 4.27 21.70 14.32
C ARG A 29 3.58 20.35 14.09
N LEU A 30 2.25 20.33 13.97
CA LEU A 30 1.50 19.10 13.68
C LEU A 30 1.91 18.49 12.33
N ARG A 31 2.19 19.33 11.33
CA ARG A 31 2.70 18.88 10.03
C ARG A 31 4.08 18.21 10.17
N LYS A 32 5.00 18.79 10.94
CA LYS A 32 6.33 18.19 11.20
C LYS A 32 6.21 16.83 11.90
N LEU A 33 5.40 16.76 12.95
CA LEU A 33 5.12 15.50 13.66
C LEU A 33 4.52 14.43 12.74
N ALA A 34 3.59 14.81 11.84
CA ALA A 34 3.01 13.87 10.88
C ALA A 34 4.06 13.32 9.91
N LEU A 35 4.97 14.17 9.41
CA LEU A 35 6.06 13.77 8.50
C LEU A 35 7.10 12.87 9.16
N GLU A 36 7.31 12.99 10.47
CA GLU A 36 8.17 12.06 11.22
C GLU A 36 7.56 10.65 11.28
N THR A 37 6.23 10.55 11.32
CA THR A 37 5.53 9.27 11.43
C THR A 37 5.24 8.60 10.09
N ILE A 38 5.03 9.38 9.02
CA ILE A 38 4.63 8.89 7.70
C ILE A 38 5.66 9.29 6.67
N ASP A 39 6.34 8.29 6.11
CA ASP A 39 7.23 8.46 4.98
C ASP A 39 6.43 8.50 3.66
N LEU A 40 6.30 9.69 3.09
CA LEU A 40 5.59 9.95 1.82
C LEU A 40 6.18 9.22 0.62
N ALA A 41 7.48 8.88 0.65
CA ALA A 41 8.12 8.19 -0.47
C ALA A 41 7.65 6.73 -0.60
N LYS A 42 7.10 6.15 0.48
CA LYS A 42 6.55 4.79 0.48
C LYS A 42 5.13 4.71 -0.10
N ASP A 43 4.44 5.84 -0.24
CA ASP A 43 3.09 5.86 -0.83
C ASP A 43 3.20 5.69 -2.35
N PRO A 44 2.67 4.60 -2.94
CA PRO A 44 2.78 4.33 -4.37
C PRO A 44 2.03 5.35 -5.24
N TYR A 45 1.09 6.12 -4.67
CA TYR A 45 0.29 7.10 -5.40
C TYR A 45 0.77 8.53 -5.21
N PHE A 46 1.77 8.76 -4.36
CA PHE A 46 2.40 10.05 -4.20
C PHE A 46 3.25 10.39 -5.43
N PHE A 47 3.22 11.66 -5.84
CA PHE A 47 4.05 12.19 -6.90
C PHE A 47 4.34 13.66 -6.63
N LYS A 48 5.59 14.09 -6.88
CA LYS A 48 5.99 15.49 -6.80
C LYS A 48 6.27 15.99 -8.20
N ASN A 49 5.55 17.02 -8.62
CA ASN A 49 5.74 17.61 -9.93
C ASN A 49 7.05 18.40 -10.00
N HIS A 50 7.50 18.64 -11.23
CA HIS A 50 8.61 19.53 -11.54
C HIS A 50 8.38 20.99 -11.06
N LEU A 51 7.13 21.41 -10.91
CA LEU A 51 6.74 22.72 -10.36
C LEU A 51 6.73 22.76 -8.82
N GLY A 52 7.04 21.66 -8.16
CA GLY A 52 7.04 21.56 -6.69
C GLY A 52 5.67 21.26 -6.06
N SER A 53 4.59 21.21 -6.85
CA SER A 53 3.27 20.76 -6.39
C SER A 53 3.24 19.26 -6.10
N PHE A 54 2.35 18.83 -5.21
CA PHE A 54 2.16 17.43 -4.85
C PHE A 54 0.90 16.87 -5.50
N GLU A 55 0.97 15.68 -6.08
CA GLU A 55 -0.16 15.07 -6.77
C GLU A 55 -0.50 13.68 -6.22
N CYS A 56 -1.78 13.38 -6.21
CA CYS A 56 -2.32 12.05 -5.94
C CYS A 56 -2.67 11.36 -7.25
N ARG A 57 -1.83 10.43 -7.72
CA ARG A 57 -2.06 9.69 -8.97
C ARG A 57 -3.31 8.80 -8.92
N LEU A 58 -3.78 8.43 -7.73
CA LEU A 58 -5.02 7.67 -7.58
C LEU A 58 -6.27 8.52 -7.83
N CYS A 59 -6.25 9.79 -7.39
CA CYS A 59 -7.42 10.67 -7.43
C CYS A 59 -7.34 11.77 -8.48
N LEU A 60 -6.19 11.93 -9.14
CA LEU A 60 -5.89 13.01 -10.08
C LEU A 60 -6.13 14.39 -9.45
N THR A 61 -5.67 14.57 -8.21
CA THR A 61 -5.79 15.82 -7.46
C THR A 61 -4.42 16.41 -7.18
N VAL A 62 -4.31 17.73 -7.36
CA VAL A 62 -3.12 18.51 -7.05
C VAL A 62 -3.28 19.15 -5.66
N HIS A 63 -2.21 19.13 -4.88
CA HIS A 63 -2.10 19.63 -3.52
C HIS A 63 -0.96 20.64 -3.45
N GLN A 64 -1.23 21.78 -2.79
CA GLN A 64 -0.26 22.86 -2.60
C GLN A 64 0.87 22.44 -1.64
N ASN A 65 0.51 21.69 -0.59
CA ASN A 65 1.39 21.36 0.53
C ASN A 65 1.33 19.85 0.82
N ASP A 66 2.42 19.26 1.33
CA ASP A 66 2.44 17.84 1.75
C ASP A 66 1.35 17.54 2.81
N GLY A 67 1.06 18.47 3.73
CA GLY A 67 -0.01 18.31 4.73
C GLY A 67 -1.40 18.28 4.11
N SER A 68 -1.62 18.98 2.99
CA SER A 68 -2.87 18.90 2.24
C SER A 68 -3.01 17.53 1.57
N TYR A 69 -1.90 16.97 1.08
CA TYR A 69 -1.87 15.61 0.55
C TYR A 69 -2.14 14.55 1.64
N LEU A 70 -1.51 14.68 2.82
CA LEU A 70 -1.73 13.77 3.95
C LEU A 70 -3.19 13.80 4.46
N ALA A 71 -3.80 14.98 4.53
CA ALA A 71 -5.22 15.09 4.86
C ALA A 71 -6.11 14.45 3.77
N HIS A 72 -5.69 14.54 2.50
CA HIS A 72 -6.42 13.95 1.38
C HIS A 72 -6.41 12.41 1.40
N THR A 73 -5.29 11.76 1.75
CA THR A 73 -5.21 10.29 1.82
C THR A 73 -6.14 9.70 2.88
N GLN A 74 -6.36 10.45 3.96
CA GLN A 74 -7.34 10.10 5.01
C GLN A 74 -8.80 10.41 4.60
N GLY A 75 -9.01 11.10 3.48
CA GLY A 75 -10.32 11.50 3.00
C GLY A 75 -11.12 10.34 2.39
N ARG A 76 -12.45 10.40 2.52
CA ARG A 76 -13.37 9.36 2.00
C ARG A 76 -13.21 9.11 0.50
N LYS A 77 -13.03 10.17 -0.30
CA LYS A 77 -12.85 10.05 -1.76
C LYS A 77 -11.64 9.17 -2.12
N HIS A 78 -10.51 9.42 -1.46
CA HIS A 78 -9.28 8.66 -1.69
C HIS A 78 -9.48 7.18 -1.33
N GLN A 79 -10.05 6.91 -0.15
CA GLN A 79 -10.35 5.56 0.31
C GLN A 79 -11.33 4.82 -0.63
N THR A 80 -12.36 5.50 -1.13
CA THR A 80 -13.29 4.89 -2.10
C THR A 80 -12.64 4.58 -3.45
N ASN A 81 -11.73 5.43 -3.92
CA ASN A 81 -11.00 5.16 -5.16
C ASN A 81 -10.02 3.98 -5.00
N LEU A 82 -9.41 3.85 -3.82
CA LEU A 82 -8.53 2.73 -3.51
C LEU A 82 -9.30 1.41 -3.51
N ALA A 83 -10.48 1.38 -2.87
CA ALA A 83 -11.37 0.23 -2.90
C ALA A 83 -11.85 -0.12 -4.34
N ARG A 84 -12.18 0.89 -5.15
CA ARG A 84 -12.56 0.69 -6.56
C ARG A 84 -11.42 0.11 -7.39
N ARG A 85 -10.18 0.58 -7.18
CA ARG A 85 -8.99 0.06 -7.86
C ARG A 85 -8.73 -1.39 -7.47
N ALA A 86 -8.75 -1.70 -6.17
CA ALA A 86 -8.60 -3.07 -5.68
C ALA A 86 -9.67 -4.01 -6.28
N ALA A 87 -10.93 -3.56 -6.37
CA ALA A 87 -12.00 -4.34 -6.98
C ALA A 87 -11.79 -4.56 -8.49
N ARG A 88 -11.28 -3.55 -9.21
CA ARG A 88 -10.95 -3.67 -10.64
C ARG A 88 -9.77 -4.62 -10.86
N GLU A 89 -8.71 -4.51 -10.08
CA GLU A 89 -7.53 -5.40 -10.15
C GLU A 89 -7.90 -6.85 -9.84
N GLN A 90 -8.82 -7.08 -8.89
CA GLN A 90 -9.37 -8.42 -8.64
C GLN A 90 -10.20 -8.95 -9.81
N LYS A 91 -10.92 -8.08 -10.53
CA LYS A 91 -11.70 -8.47 -11.72
C LYS A 91 -10.80 -8.73 -12.93
N GLU A 92 -9.81 -7.88 -13.17
CA GLU A 92 -8.84 -8.01 -14.25
C GLU A 92 -7.90 -9.20 -14.00
N GLY A 93 -7.47 -9.44 -12.76
CA GLY A 93 -6.74 -10.65 -12.39
C GLY A 93 -7.53 -11.94 -12.61
N ARG A 94 -8.88 -11.89 -12.55
CA ARG A 94 -9.77 -12.99 -12.97
C ARG A 94 -9.92 -13.06 -14.49
N GLN A 95 -9.90 -11.93 -15.21
CA GLN A 95 -9.95 -11.89 -16.67
C GLN A 95 -8.63 -12.28 -17.34
N GLY A 96 -7.49 -12.18 -16.65
CA GLY A 96 -6.20 -12.73 -17.10
C GLY A 96 -6.17 -14.27 -17.13
N GLN A 97 -7.17 -14.93 -16.55
CA GLN A 97 -7.46 -16.36 -16.71
C GLN A 97 -8.59 -16.57 -17.74
N VAL A 98 -8.53 -15.88 -18.88
CA VAL A 98 -9.37 -16.17 -20.04
C VAL A 98 -8.43 -16.70 -21.11
N ASP A 99 -8.60 -17.97 -21.46
CA ASP A 99 -7.76 -18.64 -22.45
C ASP A 99 -7.99 -17.98 -23.84
N PRO A 100 -6.96 -17.43 -24.51
CA PRO A 100 -7.12 -16.74 -25.80
C PRO A 100 -7.63 -17.64 -26.92
N ALA A 101 -7.62 -18.97 -26.72
CA ALA A 101 -8.11 -19.95 -27.68
C ALA A 101 -9.65 -20.16 -27.66
N THR A 102 -10.35 -19.86 -26.55
CA THR A 102 -11.78 -20.20 -26.41
C THR A 102 -12.67 -19.04 -26.00
N GLY A 103 -12.11 -17.88 -25.61
CA GLY A 103 -12.90 -16.69 -25.25
C GLY A 103 -13.83 -16.89 -24.04
N LEU A 104 -13.69 -18.02 -23.34
CA LEU A 104 -14.47 -18.40 -22.18
C LEU A 104 -13.67 -18.06 -20.92
N PRO A 105 -14.27 -17.39 -19.91
CA PRO A 105 -13.63 -17.23 -18.62
C PRO A 105 -13.39 -18.60 -17.99
N ILE A 106 -12.13 -18.91 -17.67
CA ILE A 106 -11.78 -20.08 -16.87
C ILE A 106 -12.39 -19.84 -15.48
N GLY A 107 -13.62 -20.32 -15.26
CA GLY A 107 -14.34 -20.13 -14.00
C GLY A 107 -15.86 -19.98 -14.08
N VAL A 108 -16.49 -19.94 -15.27
CA VAL A 108 -17.97 -19.91 -15.40
C VAL A 108 -18.59 -21.32 -15.45
N THR A 109 -17.99 -22.26 -14.72
CA THR A 109 -18.70 -23.45 -14.24
C THR A 109 -18.55 -23.52 -12.73
N GLY A 110 -19.35 -22.71 -12.03
CA GLY A 110 -19.45 -22.78 -10.56
C GLY A 110 -19.37 -21.44 -9.84
N ALA A 111 -20.23 -20.48 -10.19
CA ALA A 111 -20.64 -19.45 -9.25
C ALA A 111 -21.53 -20.08 -8.16
N GLY A 112 -20.92 -20.89 -7.30
CA GLY A 112 -21.50 -21.36 -6.06
C GLY A 112 -20.39 -21.24 -5.04
N PHE A 113 -20.54 -20.28 -4.12
CA PHE A 113 -19.76 -20.11 -2.90
C PHE A 113 -18.39 -20.79 -2.94
N ALA A 114 -17.33 -20.00 -3.15
CA ALA A 114 -16.00 -20.47 -2.79
C ALA A 114 -15.94 -20.61 -1.25
N GLN A 115 -16.62 -21.63 -0.71
CA GLN A 115 -16.21 -22.28 0.51
C GLN A 115 -14.73 -22.54 0.27
N ARG A 116 -13.90 -21.88 1.06
CA ARG A 116 -12.49 -22.23 1.16
C ARG A 116 -12.50 -23.70 1.50
N ARG A 117 -12.34 -24.57 0.51
CA ARG A 117 -12.17 -25.99 0.75
C ARG A 117 -11.00 -26.05 1.70
N ASN A 118 -11.23 -26.59 2.89
CA ASN A 118 -10.18 -26.78 3.87
C ASN A 118 -9.30 -27.92 3.36
N VAL A 119 -8.54 -27.64 2.30
CA VAL A 119 -7.61 -28.57 1.71
C VAL A 119 -6.38 -28.51 2.60
N VAL A 120 -5.98 -29.68 3.11
CA VAL A 120 -4.76 -29.83 3.88
C VAL A 120 -3.62 -29.27 3.03
N LYS A 121 -2.96 -28.23 3.53
CA LYS A 121 -1.80 -27.65 2.85
C LYS A 121 -0.72 -28.72 2.88
N ILE A 122 -0.24 -29.16 1.72
CA ILE A 122 0.79 -30.20 1.51
C ILE A 122 2.16 -29.84 2.17
N GLY A 123 2.25 -28.70 2.86
CA GLY A 123 3.47 -28.23 3.50
C GLY A 123 4.52 -27.75 2.49
N ARG A 124 5.78 -27.65 2.96
CA ARG A 124 6.96 -27.46 2.10
C ARG A 124 7.57 -28.84 1.84
N PRO A 125 7.34 -29.47 0.67
CA PRO A 125 7.90 -30.79 0.40
C PRO A 125 9.41 -30.74 0.40
N GLY A 126 10.03 -31.78 0.96
CA GLY A 126 11.46 -32.01 0.78
C GLY A 126 11.71 -32.46 -0.66
N TYR A 127 12.74 -31.92 -1.30
CA TYR A 127 13.15 -32.39 -2.62
C TYR A 127 14.64 -32.72 -2.64
N LYS A 128 14.99 -33.77 -3.38
CA LYS A 128 16.37 -34.15 -3.66
C LYS A 128 16.52 -34.31 -5.16
N ILE A 129 17.46 -33.56 -5.73
CA ILE A 129 17.78 -33.60 -7.16
C ILE A 129 19.12 -34.32 -7.29
N THR A 130 19.14 -35.43 -8.02
CA THR A 130 20.35 -36.22 -8.25
C THR A 130 20.66 -36.23 -9.74
N LYS A 131 21.88 -35.82 -10.11
CA LYS A 131 22.36 -35.98 -11.49
C LYS A 131 22.66 -37.45 -11.73
N ILE A 132 22.05 -38.03 -12.75
CA ILE A 132 22.24 -39.44 -13.13
C ILE A 132 22.78 -39.51 -14.55
N ARG A 133 23.43 -40.62 -14.87
CA ARG A 133 23.86 -40.94 -16.23
C ARG A 133 23.35 -42.32 -16.57
N ASP A 134 22.63 -42.43 -17.67
CA ASP A 134 22.13 -43.71 -18.16
C ASP A 134 23.33 -44.59 -18.57
N PRO A 135 23.49 -45.81 -18.01
CA PRO A 135 24.61 -46.69 -18.32
C PRO A 135 24.61 -47.17 -19.77
N VAL A 136 23.46 -47.20 -20.46
CA VAL A 136 23.36 -47.72 -21.84
C VAL A 136 23.49 -46.59 -22.85
N SER A 137 22.69 -45.53 -22.73
CA SER A 137 22.70 -44.41 -23.69
C SER A 137 23.77 -43.35 -23.41
N ARG A 138 24.45 -43.42 -22.25
CA ARG A 138 25.42 -42.41 -21.74
C ARG A 138 24.87 -40.99 -21.58
N GLN A 139 23.57 -40.80 -21.71
CA GLN A 139 22.92 -39.49 -21.60
C GLN A 139 22.89 -39.02 -20.14
N GLN A 140 23.01 -37.71 -19.94
CA GLN A 140 22.90 -37.08 -18.64
C GLN A 140 21.42 -36.79 -18.34
N GLY A 141 20.97 -37.17 -17.14
CA GLY A 141 19.61 -36.95 -16.66
C GLY A 141 19.59 -36.34 -15.27
N LEU A 142 18.43 -35.84 -14.87
CA LEU A 142 18.14 -35.38 -13.52
C LEU A 142 17.04 -36.25 -12.93
N LEU A 143 17.31 -36.86 -11.78
CA LEU A 143 16.32 -37.58 -10.99
C LEU A 143 15.77 -36.64 -9.91
N PHE A 144 14.46 -36.42 -9.93
CA PHE A 144 13.74 -35.65 -8.92
C PHE A 144 13.06 -36.61 -7.94
N GLN A 145 13.49 -36.58 -6.68
CA GLN A 145 12.80 -37.25 -5.58
C GLN A 145 12.08 -36.19 -4.75
N LEU A 146 10.75 -36.29 -4.68
CA LEU A 146 9.88 -35.38 -3.96
C LEU A 146 9.27 -36.14 -2.78
N GLN A 147 9.43 -35.61 -1.57
CA GLN A 147 8.85 -36.17 -0.36
C GLN A 147 7.73 -35.27 0.14
N TYR A 148 6.53 -35.86 0.25
CA TYR A 148 5.33 -35.18 0.72
C TYR A 148 4.91 -35.75 2.08
N PRO A 149 5.43 -35.22 3.21
CA PRO A 149 5.15 -35.78 4.55
C PRO A 149 3.69 -35.57 4.99
N ASP A 150 3.04 -34.51 4.51
CA ASP A 150 1.69 -34.13 4.91
C ASP A 150 0.61 -34.58 3.91
N ALA A 151 0.99 -35.32 2.85
CA ALA A 151 0.04 -35.88 1.90
C ALA A 151 -0.50 -37.21 2.44
N THR A 152 -1.82 -37.36 2.49
CA THR A 152 -2.47 -38.65 2.74
C THR A 152 -2.20 -39.60 1.56
N PRO A 153 -1.92 -40.89 1.81
CA PRO A 153 -1.65 -41.88 0.76
C PRO A 153 -2.84 -42.11 -0.19
#